data_AF-A0A242WEV1-F1
#
_entry.id   AF-A0A242WEV1-F1
#
_cell.length_a   1.000
_cell.length_b   1.000
_cell.length_c   1.000
_cell.angle_alpha   90.00
_cell.angle_beta   90.00
_cell.angle_gamma   90.00
#
_symmetry.space_group_name_H-M   'P 1'
#
loop_
_entity.id
_entity.type
_entity.pdbx_description
1 polymer ?
#
loop_
_entity_poly.entity_id
_entity_poly.type
_entity_poly.pdbx_seq_one_letter_code
_entity_poly.pdbx_strand_id
1 'polypeptide(L)'
;MEIEKLAEIIDANARMAFNHTLSAVTARSQKQFERMKEIEIGDLVTETSSAFAYAAIHRVGYLENRFKGDDGWEHFIIRKLDGKTMDWSNCSFIKVFEEYVFN
;
A
#
# COMPACT_ATOMS: atom_id res chain seq x y z
N MET A 1 -15.30 4.45 -14.11
CA MET A 1 -13.91 4.93 -13.91
C MET A 1 -12.99 3.80 -14.34
N GLU A 2 -12.00 4.08 -15.19
CA GLU A 2 -11.03 3.06 -15.58
C GLU A 2 -10.21 2.62 -14.35
N ILE A 3 -9.98 1.31 -14.22
CA ILE A 3 -9.34 0.70 -13.04
C ILE A 3 -7.94 1.30 -12.80
N GLU A 4 -7.21 1.63 -13.87
CA GLU A 4 -5.90 2.28 -13.78
C GLU A 4 -5.99 3.65 -13.09
N LYS A 5 -6.95 4.48 -13.50
CA LYS A 5 -7.18 5.79 -12.88
C LYS A 5 -7.61 5.67 -11.41
N LEU A 6 -8.39 4.65 -11.07
CA LEU A 6 -8.72 4.35 -9.67
C LEU A 6 -7.47 3.99 -8.86
N ALA A 7 -6.59 3.15 -9.40
CA ALA A 7 -5.34 2.78 -8.74
C ALA A 7 -4.44 4.01 -8.53
N GLU A 8 -4.35 4.92 -9.50
CA GLU A 8 -3.59 6.18 -9.35
C GLU A 8 -4.13 7.06 -8.23
N ILE A 9 -5.45 7.23 -8.14
CA ILE A 9 -6.09 8.01 -7.07
C ILE A 9 -5.82 7.38 -5.70
N ILE A 10 -5.97 6.06 -5.58
CA ILE A 10 -5.68 5.33 -4.34
C ILE A 10 -4.22 5.54 -3.92
N ASP A 11 -3.27 5.31 -4.83
CA ASP A 11 -1.85 5.43 -4.53
C ASP A 11 -1.48 6.86 -4.14
N ALA A 12 -1.97 7.86 -4.87
CA ALA A 12 -1.71 9.27 -4.58
C ALA A 12 -2.26 9.67 -3.20
N ASN A 13 -3.52 9.33 -2.90
CA ASN A 13 -4.15 9.66 -1.61
C ASN A 13 -3.43 8.97 -0.44
N ALA A 14 -3.10 7.69 -0.57
CA ALA A 14 -2.38 6.95 0.46
C ALA A 14 -1.01 7.56 0.74
N ARG A 15 -0.25 7.92 -0.31
CA ARG A 15 1.06 8.57 -0.16
C ARG A 15 0.96 9.98 0.41
N MET A 16 -0.03 10.76 0.00
CA MET A 16 -0.28 12.08 0.58
C MET A 16 -0.59 11.99 2.07
N ALA A 17 -1.46 11.06 2.48
CA ALA A 17 -1.75 10.81 3.88
C ALA A 17 -0.49 10.37 4.64
N PHE A 18 0.28 9.44 4.10
CA PHE A 18 1.52 8.96 4.72
C PHE A 18 2.55 10.09 4.89
N ASN A 19 2.80 10.88 3.85
CA ASN A 19 3.71 12.02 3.93
C ASN A 19 3.24 13.08 4.92
N HIS A 20 1.93 13.34 4.99
CA HIS A 20 1.36 14.24 5.98
C HIS A 20 1.65 13.74 7.40
N THR A 21 1.53 12.44 7.66
CA THR A 21 1.85 11.87 8.98
C THR A 21 3.33 11.99 9.35
N LEU A 22 4.25 11.88 8.38
CA LEU A 22 5.69 12.07 8.58
C LEU A 22 6.05 13.53 8.92
N SER A 23 5.37 14.49 8.28
CA SER A 23 5.64 15.92 8.47
C SER A 23 5.07 16.49 9.78
N ALA A 24 4.12 15.78 10.41
CA ALA A 24 3.41 16.25 11.58
C ALA A 24 4.02 15.67 12.86
N VAL A 25 4.41 16.53 13.80
CA VAL A 25 5.12 16.17 15.04
C VAL A 25 4.17 15.87 16.21
N THR A 26 2.91 15.53 15.93
CA THR A 26 1.90 15.29 16.97
C THR A 26 1.82 13.81 17.35
N ALA A 27 1.41 13.50 18.58
CA ALA A 27 1.15 12.12 18.98
C ALA A 27 0.08 11.44 18.10
N ARG A 28 -0.89 12.22 17.59
CA ARG A 28 -1.93 11.73 16.68
C ARG A 28 -1.36 11.32 15.32
N SER A 29 -0.52 12.15 14.72
CA SER A 29 0.12 11.85 13.44
C SER A 29 1.09 10.68 13.55
N GLN A 30 1.86 10.57 14.65
CA GLN A 30 2.70 9.40 14.88
C GLN A 30 1.86 8.12 14.99
N LYS A 31 0.75 8.15 15.74
CA LYS A 31 -0.15 6.99 15.84
C LYS A 31 -0.72 6.60 14.48
N GLN A 32 -1.07 7.57 13.64
CA GLN A 32 -1.55 7.29 12.29
C GLN A 32 -0.44 6.71 11.40
N PHE A 33 0.78 7.24 11.48
CA PHE A 33 1.95 6.71 10.77
C PHE A 33 2.21 5.25 11.12
N GLU A 34 2.20 4.88 12.41
CA GLU A 34 2.37 3.49 12.83
C GLU A 34 1.25 2.60 12.29
N ARG A 35 -0.02 3.03 12.40
CA ARG A 35 -1.16 2.29 11.86
C ARG A 35 -1.12 2.12 10.34
N MET A 36 -0.51 3.04 9.59
CA MET A 36 -0.34 2.89 8.15
C MET A 36 0.72 1.84 7.80
N LYS A 37 1.68 1.55 8.67
CA LYS A 37 2.70 0.51 8.46
C LYS A 37 2.24 -0.88 8.94
N GLU A 38 1.28 -0.93 9.85
CA GLU A 38 0.64 -2.15 10.34
C GLU A 38 -0.36 -2.68 9.30
N ILE A 39 0.15 -3.45 8.34
CA ILE A 39 -0.65 -4.12 7.30
C ILE A 39 -1.01 -5.56 7.71
N GLU A 40 -2.23 -5.96 7.41
CA GLU A 40 -2.77 -7.30 7.65
C GLU A 40 -3.34 -7.93 6.36
N ILE A 41 -3.47 -9.25 6.33
CA ILE A 41 -4.13 -9.94 5.22
C ILE A 41 -5.57 -9.41 5.08
N GLY A 42 -5.95 -9.05 3.86
CA GLY A 42 -7.23 -8.44 3.52
C GLY A 42 -7.20 -6.92 3.44
N ASP A 43 -6.12 -6.26 3.90
CA ASP A 43 -6.00 -4.81 3.79
C ASP A 43 -5.79 -4.35 2.34
N LEU A 44 -6.42 -3.24 1.97
CA LEU A 44 -6.02 -2.48 0.78
C LEU A 44 -4.67 -1.82 1.08
N VAL A 45 -3.69 -2.08 0.22
CA VAL A 45 -2.31 -1.61 0.39
C VAL A 45 -1.78 -0.98 -0.88
N THR A 46 -0.77 -0.13 -0.74
CA THR A 46 0.07 0.31 -1.86
C THR A 46 1.55 0.10 -1.55
N GLU A 47 2.28 -0.43 -2.54
CA GLU A 47 3.73 -0.60 -2.48
C GLU A 47 4.43 0.77 -2.62
N THR A 48 5.35 1.05 -1.71
CA THR A 48 5.98 2.37 -1.54
C THR A 48 7.39 2.50 -2.11
N SER A 49 8.19 1.43 -2.08
CA SER A 49 9.62 1.42 -2.41
C SER A 49 9.92 1.55 -3.91
N SER A 50 9.01 1.11 -4.77
CA SER A 50 9.16 1.06 -6.22
C SER A 50 8.19 1.99 -6.96
N ALA A 51 7.79 3.08 -6.29
CA ALA A 51 6.82 4.07 -6.76
C ALA A 51 7.05 4.55 -8.20
N PHE A 52 8.33 4.73 -8.55
CA PHE A 52 8.78 5.28 -9.83
C PHE A 52 9.07 4.20 -10.89
N ALA A 53 9.12 2.93 -10.48
CA ALA A 53 9.43 1.82 -11.39
C ALA A 53 8.18 1.19 -12.00
N TYR A 54 7.02 1.31 -11.34
CA TYR A 54 5.78 0.67 -11.77
C TYR A 54 4.58 1.61 -11.68
N ALA A 55 3.68 1.49 -12.65
CA ALA A 55 2.37 2.14 -12.63
C ALA A 55 1.56 1.70 -11.40
N ALA A 56 0.67 2.58 -10.91
CA ALA A 56 -0.09 2.34 -9.67
C ALA A 56 -0.90 1.04 -9.70
N ILE A 57 -1.42 0.64 -10.87
CA ILE A 57 -2.17 -0.61 -11.04
C ILE A 57 -1.38 -1.87 -10.63
N HIS A 58 -0.05 -1.82 -10.67
CA HIS A 58 0.82 -2.93 -10.26
C HIS A 58 1.13 -2.93 -8.76
N ARG A 59 0.97 -1.78 -8.10
CA ARG A 59 1.41 -1.53 -6.73
C ARG A 59 0.26 -1.49 -5.74
N VAL A 60 -0.96 -1.24 -6.22
CA VAL A 60 -2.19 -1.13 -5.43
C VAL A 60 -2.99 -2.43 -5.51
N GLY A 61 -3.39 -2.95 -4.35
CA GLY A 61 -4.22 -4.14 -4.27
C GLY A 61 -4.52 -4.54 -2.84
N TYR A 62 -5.27 -5.63 -2.68
CA TYR A 62 -5.53 -6.22 -1.37
C TYR A 62 -4.43 -7.22 -1.03
N LEU A 63 -3.85 -7.13 0.17
CA LEU A 63 -2.84 -8.08 0.64
C LEU A 63 -3.49 -9.46 0.82
N GLU A 64 -3.07 -10.45 0.06
CA GLU A 64 -3.60 -11.83 0.15
C GLU A 64 -2.71 -12.75 0.96
N ASN A 65 -1.39 -12.57 0.88
CA ASN A 65 -0.46 -13.39 1.62
C ASN A 65 0.82 -12.65 1.99
N ARG A 66 1.43 -13.07 3.09
CA ARG A 66 2.71 -12.56 3.60
C ARG A 66 3.48 -13.75 4.18
N PHE A 67 4.68 -13.99 3.68
CA PHE A 67 5.49 -15.13 4.11
C PHE A 67 6.99 -14.83 3.97
N LYS A 68 7.81 -15.61 4.68
CA LYS A 68 9.26 -15.59 4.53
C LYS A 68 9.66 -16.61 3.47
N GLY A 69 10.34 -16.15 2.42
CA GLY A 69 10.82 -16.99 1.33
C GLY A 69 12.09 -17.76 1.70
N ASP A 70 12.43 -18.76 0.89
CA ASP A 70 13.66 -19.55 1.03
C ASP A 70 14.93 -18.72 0.79
N ASP A 71 14.79 -17.60 0.08
CA ASP A 71 15.81 -16.57 -0.09
C ASP A 71 16.04 -15.71 1.18
N GLY A 72 15.26 -15.96 2.24
CA GLY A 72 15.32 -15.26 3.52
C GLY A 72 14.59 -13.92 3.54
N TRP A 73 14.05 -13.47 2.40
CA TRP A 73 13.31 -12.22 2.30
C TRP A 73 11.85 -12.41 2.70
N GLU A 74 11.21 -11.28 3.02
CA GLU A 74 9.77 -11.23 3.17
C GLU A 74 9.11 -10.99 1.82
N HIS A 75 8.09 -11.80 1.51
CA HIS A 75 7.33 -11.78 0.27
C HIS A 75 5.87 -11.45 0.57
N PHE A 76 5.27 -10.67 -0.33
CA PHE A 76 3.91 -10.17 -0.25
C PHE A 76 3.19 -10.46 -1.56
N ILE A 77 2.05 -11.13 -1.47
CA ILE A 77 1.16 -11.33 -2.61
C ILE A 77 0.01 -10.36 -2.46
N ILE A 78 -0.17 -9.48 -3.45
CA ILE A 78 -1.35 -8.62 -3.54
C ILE A 78 -2.25 -9.07 -4.68
N ARG A 79 -3.56 -9.03 -4.46
CA ARG A 79 -4.55 -9.06 -5.53
C ARG A 79 -4.86 -7.63 -5.95
N LYS A 80 -4.38 -7.29 -7.15
CA LYS A 80 -4.55 -5.99 -7.78
C LYS A 80 -6.04 -5.72 -8.05
N LEU A 81 -6.36 -4.47 -8.33
CA LEU A 81 -7.75 -4.03 -8.59
C LEU A 81 -8.37 -4.65 -9.86
N ASP A 82 -7.55 -5.16 -10.78
CA ASP A 82 -7.99 -5.91 -11.96
C ASP A 82 -8.21 -7.42 -11.70
N GLY A 83 -8.07 -7.85 -10.43
CA GLY A 83 -8.24 -9.24 -10.00
C GLY A 83 -7.03 -10.13 -10.22
N LYS A 84 -5.96 -9.65 -10.86
CA LYS A 84 -4.71 -10.41 -11.01
C LYS A 84 -3.84 -10.27 -9.77
N THR A 85 -3.01 -11.27 -9.50
CA THR A 85 -2.04 -11.21 -8.40
C THR A 85 -0.71 -10.59 -8.85
N MET A 86 0.02 -10.06 -7.88
CA MET A 86 1.40 -9.58 -8.04
C MET A 86 2.20 -9.98 -6.81
N ASP A 87 3.40 -10.48 -7.04
CA ASP A 87 4.35 -10.85 -5.99
C ASP A 87 5.37 -9.73 -5.81
N TRP A 88 5.68 -9.44 -4.55
CA TRP A 88 6.64 -8.44 -4.15
C TRP A 88 7.55 -8.99 -3.06
N SER A 89 8.85 -9.02 -3.34
CA SER A 89 9.88 -9.43 -2.39
C SER A 89 10.66 -8.21 -1.88
N ASN A 90 11.00 -8.17 -0.59
CA ASN A 90 11.88 -7.15 -0.01
C ASN A 90 11.44 -5.71 -0.30
N CYS A 91 10.16 -5.42 -0.09
CA CYS A 91 9.55 -4.12 -0.37
C CYS A 91 8.85 -3.57 0.86
N SER A 92 8.16 -2.44 0.73
CA SER A 92 7.42 -1.83 1.84
C SER A 92 6.04 -1.40 1.39
N PHE A 93 5.03 -1.83 2.14
CA PHE A 93 3.65 -1.46 1.90
C PHE A 93 3.15 -0.50 2.98
N ILE A 94 2.20 0.35 2.58
CA ILE A 94 1.37 1.10 3.52
C ILE A 94 -0.09 0.71 3.33
N LYS A 95 -0.82 0.68 4.44
CA LYS A 95 -2.26 0.53 4.48
C LYS A 95 -2.94 1.75 3.87
N VAL A 96 -3.85 1.50 2.95
CA VAL A 96 -4.77 2.50 2.42
C VAL A 96 -6.00 2.50 3.33
N PHE A 97 -6.24 3.62 4.00
CA PHE A 97 -7.52 3.79 4.69
C PHE A 97 -8.57 4.23 3.67
N GLU A 98 -9.61 3.42 3.50
CA GLU A 98 -10.69 3.66 2.55
C GLU A 98 -11.39 5.01 2.76
N GLU A 99 -11.39 5.53 4.00
CA GLU A 99 -11.89 6.87 4.35
C GLU A 99 -11.16 8.02 3.63
N TYR A 100 -9.94 7.80 3.13
CA TYR A 100 -9.16 8.77 2.35
C TYR A 100 -9.35 8.64 0.84
N VAL A 101 -10.12 7.64 0.39
CA VAL A 101 -10.30 7.34 -1.03
C VAL A 101 -11.76 7.48 -1.47
N PHE A 102 -12.70 7.01 -0.65
CA PHE A 102 -14.10 6.86 -1.06
C PHE A 102 -15.08 7.81 -0.34
N ASN A 103 -14.57 8.81 0.40
CA ASN A 103 -15.38 9.88 0.99
C ASN A 103 -15.69 11.00 -0.01
#